data_AF-A0A7T7WJC7-F1
#
_entry.id   AF-A0A7T7WJC7-F1
#
_cell.length_a   1.000
_cell.length_b   1.000
_cell.length_c   1.000
_cell.angle_alpha   90.00
_cell.angle_beta   90.00
_cell.angle_gamma   90.00
#
_symmetry.space_group_name_H-M   'P 1'
#
loop_
_entity.id
_entity.type
_entity.pdbx_description
1 polymer ?
#
loop_
_entity_poly.entity_id
_entity_poly.type
_entity_poly.pdbx_seq_one_letter_code
_entity_poly.pdbx_strand_id
1 'polypeptide(L)'
;MKKILLLDIENLPKTETELLQYLAQYQYVYLVYAKTPMGFSLDGVVRLAPAISAGKLKVLKMPKIGKDAADFGLCFIAGQLSTQYKSSEVCFEIMSNDFSMEYVADLLKIAKFQAKVISAKPLVNPNIAQQIKAEIDIQKLIFQYCSNLVRSNFSKPAKVETLINSLKANLKVEEKYAQLLVDELIRIKIIKNQSSKLQYQTAAIEKFYKQHLATVETVETVETVETVETVETVETVETVETVETVETVETVETVETVETVETQDEVTERKLSHLRLRLMPYLNVFAERRPKFIASFEALLERCVPKEEVRESLDLLIKHQLIQLNKREIIYSPQLLGN
;
A
#
# COMPACT_ATOMS: atom_id res chain seq x y z
N MET A 1 -2.90 14.00 -20.45
CA MET A 1 -1.70 13.63 -21.22
C MET A 1 -1.11 12.34 -20.65
N LYS A 2 -0.65 11.43 -21.51
CA LYS A 2 0.05 10.20 -21.13
C LYS A 2 1.50 10.53 -20.77
N LYS A 3 1.98 10.10 -19.60
CA LYS A 3 3.37 10.31 -19.19
C LYS A 3 4.29 9.24 -19.80
N ILE A 4 5.36 9.69 -20.45
CA ILE A 4 6.44 8.85 -20.97
C ILE A 4 7.69 9.09 -20.11
N LEU A 5 8.26 8.02 -19.55
CA LEU A 5 9.57 8.04 -18.91
C LEU A 5 10.63 7.58 -19.91
N LEU A 6 11.66 8.40 -20.12
CA LEU A 6 12.90 7.99 -20.79
C LEU A 6 13.95 7.79 -19.70
N LEU A 7 14.44 6.55 -19.51
CA LEU A 7 15.31 6.17 -18.39
C LEU A 7 16.72 5.83 -18.87
N ASP A 8 17.68 6.60 -18.39
CA ASP A 8 19.12 6.34 -18.44
C ASP A 8 19.51 5.38 -17.31
N ILE A 9 19.57 4.08 -17.60
CA ILE A 9 19.92 3.07 -16.57
C ILE A 9 21.43 2.91 -16.37
N GLU A 10 22.27 3.60 -17.13
CA GLU A 10 23.74 3.54 -16.96
C GLU A 10 24.21 4.57 -15.94
N ASN A 11 23.71 5.81 -16.02
CA ASN A 11 23.98 6.82 -14.98
C ASN A 11 23.04 6.67 -13.77
N LEU A 12 21.85 6.09 -13.95
CA LEU A 12 20.87 5.84 -12.87
C LEU A 12 20.39 4.37 -12.85
N PRO A 13 21.22 3.41 -12.41
CA PRO A 13 20.81 2.02 -12.27
C PRO A 13 19.60 1.89 -11.34
N LYS A 14 18.62 1.08 -11.75
CA LYS A 14 17.35 0.85 -11.04
C LYS A 14 17.15 -0.61 -10.68
N THR A 15 16.64 -0.84 -9.48
CA THR A 15 16.15 -2.14 -9.04
C THR A 15 14.84 -2.52 -9.74
N GLU A 16 14.51 -3.81 -9.74
CA GLU A 16 13.23 -4.32 -10.25
C GLU A 16 12.03 -3.64 -9.60
N THR A 17 12.07 -3.46 -8.28
CA THR A 17 11.00 -2.85 -7.49
C THR A 17 10.78 -1.39 -7.87
N GLU A 18 11.85 -0.62 -8.09
CA GLU A 18 11.75 0.75 -8.60
C GLU A 18 11.15 0.78 -10.01
N LEU A 19 11.56 -0.13 -10.90
CA LEU A 19 11.01 -0.21 -12.26
C LEU A 19 9.53 -0.59 -12.27
N LEU A 20 9.08 -1.47 -11.40
CA LEU A 20 7.67 -1.78 -11.20
C LEU A 20 6.89 -0.56 -10.68
N GLN A 21 7.48 0.24 -9.77
CA GLN A 21 6.86 1.49 -9.30
C GLN A 21 6.80 2.58 -10.40
N TYR A 22 7.85 2.73 -11.22
CA TYR A 22 7.77 3.59 -12.41
C TYR A 22 6.73 3.08 -13.42
N LEU A 23 6.59 1.76 -13.60
CA LEU A 23 5.53 1.18 -14.43
C LEU A 23 4.12 1.34 -13.87
N ALA A 24 3.94 1.62 -12.57
CA ALA A 24 2.66 2.07 -12.03
C ALA A 24 2.41 3.57 -12.35
N GLN A 25 3.42 4.42 -12.23
CA GLN A 25 3.31 5.88 -12.35
C GLN A 25 3.31 6.42 -13.80
N TYR A 26 3.80 5.66 -14.77
CA TYR A 26 3.98 6.09 -16.16
C TYR A 26 3.22 5.20 -17.16
N GLN A 27 2.74 5.82 -18.25
CA GLN A 27 2.00 5.10 -19.31
C GLN A 27 2.95 4.27 -20.18
N TYR A 28 4.16 4.78 -20.42
CA TYR A 28 5.24 4.06 -21.11
C TYR A 28 6.57 4.37 -20.44
N VAL A 29 7.43 3.35 -20.31
CA VAL A 29 8.80 3.46 -19.81
C VAL A 29 9.74 2.94 -20.90
N TYR A 30 10.67 3.77 -21.35
CA TYR A 30 11.72 3.42 -22.30
C TYR A 30 13.04 3.36 -21.55
N LEU A 31 13.67 2.19 -21.52
CA LEU A 31 14.93 1.91 -20.86
C LEU A 31 15.98 1.68 -21.95
N VAL A 32 17.04 2.50 -21.95
CA VAL A 32 18.16 2.40 -22.90
C VAL A 32 19.42 1.97 -22.18
N TYR A 33 20.15 1.01 -22.72
CA TYR A 33 21.42 0.52 -22.16
C TYR A 33 22.37 0.03 -23.25
N ALA A 34 23.68 0.18 -23.06
CA ALA A 34 24.72 -0.37 -23.91
C ALA A 34 25.44 -1.55 -23.22
N LYS A 35 25.76 -1.39 -21.94
CA LYS A 35 26.30 -2.41 -21.04
C LYS A 35 25.18 -2.91 -20.13
N THR A 36 25.03 -4.23 -19.99
CA THR A 36 23.97 -4.82 -19.15
C THR A 36 24.10 -4.34 -17.69
N PRO A 37 23.10 -3.66 -17.11
CA PRO A 37 23.10 -3.32 -15.70
C PRO A 37 22.99 -4.59 -14.85
N MET A 38 23.87 -4.73 -13.85
CA MET A 38 23.84 -5.88 -12.93
C MET A 38 22.73 -5.68 -11.90
N GLY A 39 21.82 -6.67 -11.76
CA GLY A 39 20.79 -6.64 -10.70
C GLY A 39 19.47 -7.36 -10.99
N PHE A 40 19.20 -7.78 -12.24
CA PHE A 40 17.95 -8.47 -12.57
C PHE A 40 18.00 -9.97 -12.23
N SER A 41 17.11 -10.41 -11.35
CA SER A 41 16.79 -11.80 -11.07
C SER A 41 15.84 -12.40 -12.12
N LEU A 42 15.73 -13.73 -12.15
CA LEU A 42 14.76 -14.43 -13.00
C LEU A 42 13.32 -14.06 -12.62
N ASP A 43 13.01 -13.93 -11.33
CA ASP A 43 11.69 -13.49 -10.86
C ASP A 43 11.37 -12.06 -11.31
N GLY A 44 12.39 -11.19 -11.38
CA GLY A 44 12.28 -9.85 -11.95
C GLY A 44 11.90 -9.85 -13.41
N VAL A 45 12.51 -10.74 -14.21
CA VAL A 45 12.16 -10.92 -15.62
C VAL A 45 10.71 -11.41 -15.75
N VAL A 46 10.27 -12.36 -14.90
CA VAL A 46 8.87 -12.83 -14.88
C VAL A 46 7.90 -11.70 -14.50
N ARG A 47 8.21 -10.89 -13.47
CA ARG A 47 7.40 -9.73 -13.05
C ARG A 47 7.31 -8.64 -14.12
N LEU A 48 8.36 -8.43 -14.91
CA LEU A 48 8.42 -7.39 -15.95
C LEU A 48 7.88 -7.87 -17.32
N ALA A 49 7.85 -9.18 -17.58
CA ALA A 49 7.43 -9.76 -18.86
C ALA A 49 6.02 -9.31 -19.31
N PRO A 50 4.98 -9.18 -18.46
CA PRO A 50 3.68 -8.64 -18.88
C PRO A 50 3.78 -7.20 -19.38
N ALA A 51 4.56 -6.35 -18.70
CA ALA A 51 4.76 -4.96 -19.10
C ALA A 51 5.56 -4.83 -20.40
N ILE A 52 6.52 -5.74 -20.65
CA ILE A 52 7.26 -5.81 -21.91
C ILE A 52 6.35 -6.27 -23.06
N SER A 53 5.58 -7.35 -22.85
CA SER A 53 4.64 -7.88 -23.84
C SER A 53 3.53 -6.88 -24.22
N ALA A 54 3.04 -6.10 -23.25
CA ALA A 54 2.08 -5.02 -23.49
C ALA A 54 2.70 -3.76 -24.13
N GLY A 55 4.02 -3.75 -24.39
CA GLY A 55 4.75 -2.58 -24.91
C GLY A 55 4.80 -1.39 -23.94
N LYS A 56 4.46 -1.61 -22.65
CA LYS A 56 4.47 -0.61 -21.57
C LYS A 56 5.89 -0.32 -21.11
N LEU A 57 6.69 -1.38 -20.95
CA LEU A 57 8.15 -1.32 -20.82
C LEU A 57 8.78 -1.63 -22.17
N LYS A 58 9.62 -0.74 -22.69
CA LYS A 58 10.43 -0.99 -23.90
C LYS A 58 11.90 -0.87 -23.55
N VAL A 59 12.65 -1.90 -23.93
CA VAL A 59 14.08 -2.07 -23.61
C VAL A 59 14.88 -2.00 -24.90
N LEU A 60 15.71 -0.96 -25.04
CA LEU A 60 16.60 -0.76 -26.18
C LEU A 60 18.04 -1.06 -25.78
N LYS A 61 18.63 -2.09 -26.40
CA LYS A 61 20.06 -2.37 -26.30
C LYS A 61 20.82 -1.64 -27.40
N MET A 62 21.83 -0.85 -27.05
CA MET A 62 22.69 -0.18 -28.02
C MET A 62 23.65 -1.17 -28.70
N PRO A 63 23.89 -1.05 -30.03
CA PRO A 63 24.73 -1.99 -30.78
C PRO A 63 26.23 -1.78 -30.57
N LYS A 64 26.64 -0.68 -29.95
CA LYS A 64 28.02 -0.36 -29.58
C LYS A 64 28.06 0.13 -28.13
N ILE A 65 29.09 -0.26 -27.40
CA ILE A 65 29.38 0.27 -26.06
C ILE A 65 30.30 1.48 -26.23
N GLY A 66 29.92 2.60 -25.62
CA GLY A 66 30.66 3.87 -25.61
C GLY A 66 30.06 4.78 -24.55
N LYS A 67 30.82 5.79 -24.09
CA LYS A 67 30.44 6.63 -22.94
C LYS A 67 29.02 7.21 -23.08
N ASP A 68 28.72 7.75 -24.25
CA ASP A 68 27.49 8.51 -24.53
C ASP A 68 26.45 7.66 -25.29
N ALA A 69 26.62 6.33 -25.28
CA ALA A 69 25.81 5.43 -26.11
C ALA A 69 24.34 5.37 -25.67
N ALA A 70 24.07 5.39 -24.37
CA ALA A 70 22.71 5.48 -23.85
C ALA A 70 22.03 6.80 -24.28
N ASP A 71 22.76 7.91 -24.22
CA ASP A 71 22.31 9.26 -24.58
C ASP A 71 21.82 9.34 -26.03
N PHE A 72 22.60 8.78 -26.97
CA PHE A 72 22.19 8.68 -28.38
C PHE A 72 20.92 7.84 -28.56
N GLY A 73 20.75 6.76 -27.80
CA GLY A 73 19.54 5.94 -27.84
C GLY A 73 18.32 6.64 -27.23
N LEU A 74 18.49 7.38 -26.14
CA LEU A 74 17.43 8.19 -25.51
C LEU A 74 16.99 9.33 -26.44
N CYS A 75 17.95 10.02 -27.08
CA CYS A 75 17.70 11.06 -28.07
C CYS A 75 16.98 10.50 -29.32
N PHE A 76 17.42 9.35 -29.84
CA PHE A 76 16.75 8.66 -30.95
C PHE A 76 15.30 8.28 -30.60
N ILE A 77 15.06 7.71 -29.42
CA ILE A 77 13.72 7.35 -28.94
C ILE A 77 12.86 8.60 -28.74
N ALA A 78 13.39 9.69 -28.18
CA ALA A 78 12.68 10.97 -28.05
C ALA A 78 12.23 11.52 -29.43
N GLY A 79 13.13 11.50 -30.42
CA GLY A 79 12.83 11.92 -31.79
C GLY A 79 11.83 10.99 -32.51
N GLN A 80 11.90 9.68 -32.27
CA GLN A 80 10.90 8.74 -32.79
C GLN A 80 9.51 9.03 -32.19
N LEU A 81 9.43 9.21 -30.87
CA LEU A 81 8.16 9.41 -30.16
C LEU A 81 7.51 10.77 -30.46
N SER A 82 8.30 11.82 -30.72
CA SER A 82 7.78 13.13 -31.12
C SER A 82 7.17 13.14 -32.53
N THR A 83 7.47 12.15 -33.37
CA THR A 83 6.76 11.91 -34.65
C THR A 83 5.57 10.96 -34.52
N GLN A 84 5.55 10.09 -33.49
CA GLN A 84 4.48 9.11 -33.27
C GLN A 84 3.25 9.70 -32.56
N TYR A 85 3.44 10.69 -31.69
CA TYR A 85 2.39 11.28 -30.85
C TYR A 85 2.24 12.78 -31.09
N LYS A 86 1.09 13.35 -30.73
CA LYS A 86 0.91 14.82 -30.71
C LYS A 86 1.29 15.40 -29.35
N SER A 87 1.70 16.67 -29.32
CA SER A 87 2.09 17.35 -28.08
C SER A 87 0.94 17.60 -27.09
N SER A 88 -0.31 17.47 -27.53
CA SER A 88 -1.49 17.43 -26.65
C SER A 88 -1.74 16.06 -26.00
N GLU A 89 -1.15 14.98 -26.54
CA GLU A 89 -1.43 13.61 -26.13
C GLU A 89 -0.45 13.13 -25.06
N VAL A 90 0.84 13.49 -25.17
CA VAL A 90 1.94 12.96 -24.33
C VAL A 90 2.82 14.04 -23.70
N CYS A 91 3.41 13.72 -22.57
CA CYS A 91 4.49 14.51 -21.95
C CYS A 91 5.66 13.61 -21.50
N PHE A 92 6.87 14.15 -21.54
CA PHE A 92 8.11 13.42 -21.32
C PHE A 92 8.79 13.83 -19.99
N GLU A 93 9.12 12.85 -19.15
CA GLU A 93 10.11 13.02 -18.09
C GLU A 93 11.36 12.21 -18.47
N ILE A 94 12.52 12.87 -18.57
CA ILE A 94 13.81 12.23 -18.91
C ILE A 94 14.58 12.03 -17.61
N MET A 95 14.74 10.79 -17.16
CA MET A 95 15.46 10.47 -15.94
C MET A 95 16.93 10.19 -16.22
N SER A 96 17.78 11.18 -15.94
CA SER A 96 19.26 11.09 -15.92
C SER A 96 19.83 12.11 -14.94
N ASN A 97 21.08 11.92 -14.53
CA ASN A 97 21.86 12.92 -13.79
C ASN A 97 22.81 13.73 -14.70
N ASP A 98 22.88 13.45 -16.01
CA ASP A 98 23.69 14.23 -16.95
C ASP A 98 22.91 15.44 -17.49
N PHE A 99 23.55 16.60 -17.48
CA PHE A 99 23.07 17.84 -18.09
C PHE A 99 22.93 17.73 -19.63
N SER A 100 23.63 16.77 -20.27
CA SER A 100 23.46 16.51 -21.70
C SER A 100 22.00 16.18 -22.10
N MET A 101 21.20 15.63 -21.17
CA MET A 101 19.78 15.36 -21.40
C MET A 101 18.90 16.61 -21.47
N GLU A 102 19.39 17.78 -21.04
CA GLU A 102 18.65 19.04 -21.19
C GLU A 102 18.45 19.40 -22.66
N TYR A 103 19.44 19.12 -23.53
CA TYR A 103 19.31 19.27 -24.97
C TYR A 103 18.18 18.41 -25.56
N VAL A 104 17.99 17.18 -25.06
CA VAL A 104 16.90 16.30 -25.50
C VAL A 104 15.54 16.83 -25.05
N ALA A 105 15.46 17.36 -23.82
CA ALA A 105 14.25 18.02 -23.32
C ALA A 105 13.93 19.30 -24.12
N ASP A 106 14.92 20.10 -24.50
CA ASP A 106 14.73 21.33 -25.28
C ASP A 106 14.34 21.06 -26.74
N LEU A 107 14.90 20.03 -27.38
CA LEU A 107 14.43 19.59 -28.70
C LEU A 107 12.95 19.17 -28.67
N LEU A 108 12.51 18.49 -27.60
CA LEU A 108 11.10 18.16 -27.39
C LEU A 108 10.22 19.41 -27.14
N LYS A 109 10.70 20.40 -26.40
CA LYS A 109 10.00 21.70 -26.21
C LYS A 109 9.88 22.49 -27.52
N ILE A 110 10.91 22.47 -28.37
CA ILE A 110 10.89 23.07 -29.72
C ILE A 110 9.84 22.37 -30.59
N ALA A 111 9.71 21.04 -30.49
CA ALA A 111 8.61 20.27 -31.06
C ALA A 111 7.26 20.44 -30.32
N LYS A 112 7.14 21.43 -29.43
CA LYS A 112 5.95 21.84 -28.65
C LYS A 112 5.49 20.84 -27.57
N PHE A 113 6.26 19.80 -27.25
CA PHE A 113 5.92 18.85 -26.18
C PHE A 113 6.25 19.41 -24.79
N GLN A 114 5.47 19.02 -23.79
CA GLN A 114 5.87 19.19 -22.40
C GLN A 114 6.99 18.18 -22.08
N ALA A 115 8.22 18.66 -21.92
CA ALA A 115 9.38 17.84 -21.61
C ALA A 115 10.25 18.49 -20.52
N LYS A 116 10.79 17.66 -19.62
CA LYS A 116 11.72 18.07 -18.55
C LYS A 116 12.70 16.94 -18.21
N VAL A 117 13.93 17.32 -17.91
CA VAL A 117 14.88 16.41 -17.24
C VAL A 117 14.48 16.30 -15.77
N ILE A 118 14.68 15.11 -15.21
CA ILE A 118 14.56 14.83 -13.80
C ILE A 118 15.82 14.06 -13.38
N SER A 119 16.47 14.49 -12.30
CA SER A 119 17.42 13.61 -11.60
C SER A 119 16.68 12.40 -11.04
N ALA A 120 17.40 11.49 -10.37
CA ALA A 120 16.78 10.44 -9.56
C ALA A 120 15.99 11.02 -8.37
N LYS A 121 14.77 11.52 -8.66
CA LYS A 121 13.74 11.78 -7.65
C LYS A 121 13.58 10.49 -6.83
N PRO A 122 13.46 10.57 -5.49
CA PRO A 122 12.82 9.48 -4.77
C PRO A 122 11.45 9.23 -5.39
N LEU A 123 10.98 7.97 -5.42
CA LEU A 123 9.68 7.58 -5.98
C LEU A 123 8.45 8.14 -5.21
N VAL A 124 8.71 9.10 -4.34
CA VAL A 124 7.78 9.85 -3.49
C VAL A 124 7.54 11.22 -4.15
N ASN A 125 6.35 11.39 -4.73
CA ASN A 125 5.82 12.68 -5.15
C ASN A 125 5.84 13.66 -3.94
N PRO A 126 6.11 14.97 -4.04
CA PRO A 126 6.20 15.83 -2.86
C PRO A 126 4.90 15.86 -2.02
N ASN A 127 3.73 15.73 -2.64
CA ASN A 127 2.46 15.56 -1.92
C ASN A 127 2.41 14.19 -1.18
N ILE A 128 2.99 13.14 -1.75
CA ILE A 128 3.16 11.83 -1.09
C ILE A 128 4.23 11.93 0.02
N ALA A 129 5.19 12.86 -0.01
CA ALA A 129 6.06 13.12 1.14
C ALA A 129 5.32 13.80 2.32
N GLN A 130 4.14 14.39 2.06
CA GLN A 130 3.23 14.88 3.08
C GLN A 130 2.19 13.81 3.49
N GLN A 131 1.76 12.93 2.57
CA GLN A 131 0.81 11.84 2.87
C GLN A 131 1.46 10.60 3.52
N ILE A 132 2.72 10.24 3.18
CA ILE A 132 3.49 9.23 3.92
C ILE A 132 3.76 9.70 5.36
N LYS A 133 3.78 11.02 5.60
CA LYS A 133 3.80 11.61 6.95
C LYS A 133 2.49 11.41 7.74
N ALA A 134 1.43 10.92 7.11
CA ALA A 134 0.16 10.57 7.74
C ALA A 134 0.02 9.06 8.00
N GLU A 135 0.44 8.19 7.08
CA GLU A 135 0.42 6.72 7.31
C GLU A 135 1.56 6.22 8.21
N ILE A 136 2.70 6.93 8.25
CA ILE A 136 3.66 6.81 9.34
C ILE A 136 3.80 8.18 9.98
N ASP A 137 3.17 8.36 11.14
CA ASP A 137 3.32 9.55 11.96
C ASP A 137 4.77 9.62 12.52
N ILE A 138 5.61 10.33 11.76
CA ILE A 138 7.00 10.59 12.08
C ILE A 138 7.14 11.36 13.41
N GLN A 139 6.16 12.21 13.78
CA GLN A 139 6.21 12.93 15.06
C GLN A 139 5.94 11.98 16.23
N LYS A 140 4.96 11.08 16.11
CA LYS A 140 4.67 10.02 17.09
C LYS A 140 5.81 9.02 17.23
N LEU A 141 6.49 8.64 16.14
CA LEU A 141 7.69 7.81 16.20
C LEU A 141 8.88 8.53 16.86
N ILE A 142 9.10 9.81 16.56
CA ILE A 142 10.14 10.61 17.24
C ILE A 142 9.79 10.78 18.72
N PHE A 143 8.53 11.07 19.06
CA PHE A 143 8.06 11.15 20.44
C PHE A 143 8.22 9.83 21.20
N GLN A 144 7.90 8.69 20.58
CA GLN A 144 8.11 7.35 21.14
C GLN A 144 9.60 7.03 21.33
N TYR A 145 10.49 7.48 20.44
CA TYR A 145 11.93 7.32 20.63
C TYR A 145 12.46 8.28 21.71
N CYS A 146 11.96 9.52 21.78
CA CYS A 146 12.31 10.49 22.80
C CYS A 146 11.83 10.09 24.20
N SER A 147 10.63 9.56 24.35
CA SER A 147 10.13 9.04 25.64
C SER A 147 10.99 7.87 26.14
N ASN A 148 11.50 7.04 25.23
CA ASN A 148 12.52 6.05 25.54
C ASN A 148 13.88 6.67 25.91
N LEU A 149 14.39 7.66 25.16
CA LEU A 149 15.64 8.38 25.48
C LEU A 149 15.63 9.12 26.83
N VAL A 150 14.45 9.43 27.38
CA VAL A 150 14.27 10.01 28.73
C VAL A 150 14.41 8.95 29.84
N ARG A 151 14.15 7.66 29.55
CA ARG A 151 14.26 6.57 30.54
C ARG A 151 15.73 6.36 30.94
N SER A 152 15.98 6.24 32.25
CA SER A 152 17.33 6.10 32.84
C SER A 152 18.14 4.94 32.26
N ASN A 153 17.48 3.84 31.91
CA ASN A 153 18.13 2.59 31.50
C ASN A 153 18.23 2.45 29.97
N PHE A 154 17.92 3.50 29.20
CA PHE A 154 17.92 3.44 27.75
C PHE A 154 19.31 3.74 27.15
N SER A 155 19.83 2.81 26.34
CA SER A 155 21.12 2.95 25.66
C SER A 155 21.09 4.09 24.64
N LYS A 156 22.19 4.85 24.54
CA LYS A 156 22.30 6.04 23.67
C LYS A 156 23.39 5.83 22.62
N PRO A 157 23.04 5.34 21.41
CA PRO A 157 24.01 4.94 20.39
C PRO A 157 24.94 6.07 19.94
N ALA A 158 26.25 5.86 20.04
CA ALA A 158 27.26 6.88 19.77
C ALA A 158 27.61 7.07 18.27
N LYS A 159 27.07 6.23 17.36
CA LYS A 159 27.28 6.28 15.91
C LYS A 159 25.94 6.27 15.16
N VAL A 160 25.94 6.76 13.91
CA VAL A 160 24.78 6.69 13.00
C VAL A 160 24.33 5.23 12.76
N GLU A 161 25.27 4.33 12.45
CA GLU A 161 25.02 2.89 12.24
C GLU A 161 24.26 2.24 13.42
N THR A 162 24.71 2.52 14.65
CA THR A 162 24.10 1.96 15.86
C THR A 162 22.83 2.68 16.28
N LEU A 163 22.65 3.94 15.88
CA LEU A 163 21.37 4.65 16.00
C LEU A 163 20.32 4.09 15.05
N ILE A 164 20.66 3.82 13.78
CA ILE A 164 19.76 3.17 12.81
C ILE A 164 19.29 1.82 13.37
N ASN A 165 20.20 0.98 13.86
CA ASN A 165 19.84 -0.30 14.48
C ASN A 165 18.98 -0.14 15.75
N SER A 166 19.23 0.89 16.57
CA SER A 166 18.38 1.21 17.73
C SER A 166 16.96 1.65 17.31
N LEU A 167 16.83 2.47 16.27
CA LEU A 167 15.53 2.90 15.73
C LEU A 167 14.76 1.71 15.15
N LYS A 168 15.39 0.88 14.32
CA LYS A 168 14.81 -0.37 13.79
C LYS A 168 14.31 -1.28 14.92
N ALA A 169 15.10 -1.50 15.97
CA ALA A 169 14.75 -2.37 17.08
C ALA A 169 13.63 -1.82 17.99
N ASN A 170 13.67 -0.53 18.34
CA ASN A 170 12.74 0.05 19.31
C ASN A 170 11.41 0.52 18.69
N LEU A 171 11.40 0.85 17.39
CA LEU A 171 10.23 1.35 16.67
C LEU A 171 9.66 0.34 15.66
N LYS A 172 10.32 -0.81 15.47
CA LYS A 172 9.96 -1.86 14.48
C LYS A 172 9.90 -1.36 13.03
N VAL A 173 10.65 -0.33 12.69
CA VAL A 173 10.68 0.28 11.35
C VAL A 173 11.74 -0.34 10.43
N GLU A 174 11.51 -0.28 9.12
CA GLU A 174 12.53 -0.66 8.13
C GLU A 174 13.73 0.30 8.14
N GLU A 175 14.84 -0.13 7.53
CA GLU A 175 16.10 0.63 7.51
C GLU A 175 15.97 2.00 6.83
N LYS A 176 15.20 2.08 5.74
CA LYS A 176 14.89 3.33 5.02
C LYS A 176 14.18 4.36 5.91
N TYR A 177 13.24 3.93 6.75
CA TYR A 177 12.53 4.80 7.69
C TYR A 177 13.39 5.16 8.90
N ALA A 178 14.20 4.21 9.42
CA ALA A 178 15.18 4.51 10.45
C ALA A 178 16.20 5.57 9.99
N GLN A 179 16.63 5.55 8.73
CA GLN A 179 17.52 6.55 8.16
C GLN A 179 16.87 7.94 8.09
N LEU A 180 15.62 8.04 7.60
CA LEU A 180 14.83 9.28 7.61
C LEU A 180 14.62 9.83 9.05
N LEU A 181 14.42 8.96 10.04
CA LEU A 181 14.30 9.35 11.44
C LEU A 181 15.61 9.91 12.00
N VAL A 182 16.80 9.43 11.57
CA VAL A 182 18.09 10.04 11.94
C VAL A 182 18.19 11.47 11.39
N ASP A 183 17.84 11.67 10.12
CA ASP A 183 17.91 13.00 9.48
C ASP A 183 16.96 14.01 10.16
N GLU A 184 15.75 13.58 10.53
CA GLU A 184 14.80 14.42 11.26
C GLU A 184 15.27 14.71 12.70
N LEU A 185 15.79 13.70 13.44
CA LEU A 185 16.38 13.86 14.79
C LEU A 185 17.57 14.85 14.81
N ILE A 186 18.34 14.91 13.72
CA ILE A 186 19.41 15.90 13.52
C ILE A 186 18.82 17.27 13.17
N ARG A 187 17.83 17.33 12.26
CA ARG A 187 17.16 18.59 11.85
C ARG A 187 16.52 19.32 13.04
N ILE A 188 15.82 18.60 13.91
CA ILE A 188 15.19 19.14 15.13
C ILE A 188 16.19 19.35 16.29
N LYS A 189 17.49 19.10 16.08
CA LYS A 189 18.59 19.35 17.02
C LYS A 189 18.48 18.57 18.34
N ILE A 190 17.84 17.39 18.30
CA ILE A 190 17.86 16.42 19.40
C ILE A 190 19.19 15.65 19.42
N ILE A 191 19.77 15.41 18.24
CA ILE A 191 21.10 14.82 18.09
C ILE A 191 21.99 15.77 17.28
N LYS A 192 23.23 15.95 17.72
CA LYS A 192 24.31 16.57 16.93
C LYS A 192 25.27 15.49 16.45
N ASN A 193 25.59 15.50 15.15
CA ASN A 193 26.72 14.76 14.61
C ASN A 193 27.97 15.66 14.68
N GLN A 194 28.97 15.27 15.46
CA GLN A 194 30.26 15.95 15.54
C GLN A 194 31.38 14.93 15.34
N SER A 195 32.17 15.09 14.27
CA SER A 195 33.35 14.26 13.97
C SER A 195 33.09 12.75 14.10
N SER A 196 32.00 12.28 13.47
CA SER A 196 31.53 10.89 13.46
C SER A 196 31.12 10.32 14.82
N LYS A 197 30.83 11.17 15.82
CA LYS A 197 30.17 10.83 17.08
C LYS A 197 28.83 11.55 17.20
N LEU A 198 27.82 10.83 17.72
CA LEU A 198 26.52 11.40 18.03
C LEU A 198 26.47 11.92 19.46
N GLN A 199 26.13 13.20 19.61
CA GLN A 199 25.90 13.85 20.91
C GLN A 199 24.41 14.13 21.08
N TYR A 200 23.79 13.51 22.09
CA TYR A 200 22.39 13.70 22.44
C TYR A 200 22.24 15.00 23.25
N GLN A 201 21.34 15.89 22.81
CA GLN A 201 21.05 17.13 23.51
C GLN A 201 19.92 16.90 24.53
N THR A 202 20.25 16.49 25.76
CA THR A 202 19.25 16.14 26.80
C THR A 202 18.20 17.21 27.01
N ALA A 203 18.59 18.49 27.11
CA ALA A 203 17.66 19.61 27.23
C ALA A 203 16.73 19.80 26.01
N ALA A 204 17.15 19.38 24.80
CA ALA A 204 16.29 19.37 23.62
C ALA A 204 15.33 18.18 23.62
N ILE A 205 15.78 17.00 24.08
CA ILE A 205 14.93 15.81 24.27
C ILE A 205 13.82 16.12 25.28
N GLU A 206 14.17 16.67 26.45
CA GLU A 206 13.20 17.03 27.48
C GLU A 206 12.23 18.12 27.02
N LYS A 207 12.72 19.15 26.32
CA LYS A 207 11.87 20.20 25.75
C LYS A 207 10.90 19.62 24.71
N PHE A 208 11.38 18.82 23.78
CA PHE A 208 10.56 18.18 22.76
C PHE A 208 9.50 17.28 23.39
N TYR A 209 9.90 16.42 24.34
CA TYR A 209 8.99 15.52 25.05
C TYR A 209 7.90 16.29 25.80
N LYS A 210 8.24 17.31 26.60
CA LYS A 210 7.26 18.14 27.33
C LYS A 210 6.32 18.89 26.39
N GLN A 211 6.83 19.42 25.27
CA GLN A 211 6.02 20.15 24.30
C GLN A 211 5.01 19.26 23.58
N HIS A 212 5.37 18.00 23.27
CA HIS A 212 4.47 17.07 22.57
C HIS A 212 3.54 16.29 23.51
N LEU A 213 3.94 16.07 24.76
CA LEU A 213 3.06 15.49 25.78
C LEU A 213 1.81 16.36 25.99
N ALA A 214 2.00 17.68 26.15
CA ALA A 214 0.91 18.62 26.34
C ALA A 214 -0.06 18.71 25.14
N THR A 215 0.42 18.46 23.91
CA THR A 215 -0.46 18.42 22.73
C THR A 215 -1.26 17.12 22.61
N VAL A 216 -0.75 15.99 23.12
CA VAL A 216 -1.51 14.72 23.13
C VAL A 216 -2.69 14.82 24.11
N GLU A 217 -2.44 15.31 25.33
CA GLU A 217 -3.50 15.53 26.34
C GLU A 217 -4.63 16.44 25.83
N THR A 218 -4.32 17.45 25.01
CA THR A 218 -5.36 18.32 24.41
C THR A 218 -6.13 17.69 23.25
N VAL A 219 -5.60 16.68 22.55
CA VAL A 219 -6.28 16.04 21.41
C VAL A 219 -7.29 14.99 21.88
N GLU A 220 -6.97 14.20 22.90
CA GLU A 220 -7.91 13.24 23.51
C GLU A 220 -9.16 13.96 24.08
N THR A 221 -9.02 15.23 24.51
CA THR A 221 -10.15 16.08 24.96
C THR A 221 -10.97 16.73 23.83
N VAL A 222 -10.58 16.55 22.55
CA VAL A 222 -11.31 17.09 21.39
C VAL A 222 -11.99 15.97 20.60
N GLU A 223 -11.32 14.82 20.39
CA GLU A 223 -11.94 13.63 19.77
C GLU A 223 -13.18 13.12 20.55
N THR A 224 -13.24 13.42 21.85
CA THR A 224 -14.41 13.12 22.72
C THR A 224 -15.57 14.12 22.58
N VAL A 225 -15.44 15.20 21.81
CA VAL A 225 -16.47 16.24 21.62
C VAL A 225 -17.07 16.22 20.20
N GLU A 226 -16.27 15.91 19.16
CA GLU A 226 -16.73 15.92 17.76
C GLU A 226 -17.68 14.75 17.38
N THR A 227 -18.09 13.90 18.32
CA THR A 227 -19.03 12.79 18.08
C THR A 227 -20.50 13.14 18.33
N VAL A 228 -20.83 14.39 18.70
CA VAL A 228 -22.21 14.83 19.00
C VAL A 228 -22.58 16.14 18.31
N GLU A 229 -22.37 16.24 16.99
CA GLU A 229 -23.15 17.19 16.16
C GLU A 229 -23.14 16.82 14.66
N THR A 230 -24.11 15.99 14.22
CA THR A 230 -24.82 16.09 12.92
C THR A 230 -25.82 14.94 12.73
N VAL A 231 -27.07 15.18 13.14
CA VAL A 231 -28.24 14.49 12.58
C VAL A 231 -29.08 15.55 11.87
N GLU A 232 -29.26 15.36 10.57
CA GLU A 232 -30.43 15.65 9.71
C GLU A 232 -31.39 16.82 10.08
N THR A 233 -31.84 17.71 9.17
CA THR A 233 -31.63 17.87 7.71
C THR A 233 -32.18 19.23 7.23
N VAL A 234 -31.58 19.77 6.15
CA VAL A 234 -32.12 20.56 5.01
C VAL A 234 -33.45 21.35 5.15
N GLU A 235 -33.43 22.61 4.70
CA GLU A 235 -34.60 23.50 4.54
C GLU A 235 -35.35 23.35 3.20
N THR A 236 -36.69 23.45 3.25
CA THR A 236 -37.64 24.07 2.29
C THR A 236 -37.64 23.77 0.77
N VAL A 237 -38.86 23.62 0.21
CA VAL A 237 -39.19 23.89 -1.21
C VAL A 237 -40.59 24.52 -1.29
N GLU A 238 -40.78 25.60 -2.07
CA GLU A 238 -42.10 26.08 -2.49
C GLU A 238 -42.25 26.13 -4.02
N THR A 239 -43.34 25.52 -4.51
CA THR A 239 -43.96 25.69 -5.84
C THR A 239 -43.16 25.42 -7.13
N VAL A 240 -43.06 24.13 -7.47
CA VAL A 240 -43.20 23.52 -8.83
C VAL A 240 -42.24 23.95 -9.96
N GLU A 241 -41.27 23.05 -10.22
CA GLU A 241 -40.72 22.63 -11.53
C GLU A 241 -40.57 23.66 -12.69
N THR A 242 -39.32 24.02 -13.05
CA THR A 242 -38.60 23.50 -14.25
C THR A 242 -37.29 24.26 -14.55
N VAL A 243 -36.25 23.54 -15.01
CA VAL A 243 -34.93 23.97 -15.60
C VAL A 243 -34.06 24.98 -14.82
N GLU A 244 -32.71 25.02 -14.94
CA GLU A 244 -31.67 24.17 -15.57
C GLU A 244 -30.63 23.75 -14.48
N THR A 245 -29.42 23.16 -14.67
CA THR A 245 -28.62 22.63 -15.80
C THR A 245 -27.60 21.60 -15.22
N VAL A 246 -27.00 20.70 -16.03
CA VAL A 246 -25.65 20.05 -15.85
C VAL A 246 -25.41 19.19 -14.57
N GLU A 247 -24.78 18.01 -14.54
CA GLU A 247 -24.34 17.00 -15.52
C GLU A 247 -24.08 15.65 -14.78
N THR A 248 -24.36 14.52 -15.44
CA THR A 248 -23.63 13.23 -15.44
C THR A 248 -23.06 12.57 -14.15
N VAL A 249 -23.44 11.28 -13.94
CA VAL A 249 -22.51 10.10 -13.80
C VAL A 249 -21.72 9.95 -12.47
N GLU A 250 -21.31 8.77 -11.95
CA GLU A 250 -21.25 7.38 -12.45
C GLU A 250 -21.77 6.33 -11.43
N THR A 251 -21.92 5.10 -11.92
CA THR A 251 -22.09 3.83 -11.18
C THR A 251 -20.73 3.22 -10.76
N VAL A 252 -20.73 1.95 -10.28
CA VAL A 252 -19.52 1.12 -9.96
C VAL A 252 -18.92 1.56 -8.59
N GLU A 253 -18.29 0.74 -7.73
CA GLU A 253 -17.48 -0.50 -7.81
C GLU A 253 -18.05 -1.63 -6.91
N THR A 254 -18.04 -2.93 -7.23
CA THR A 254 -16.94 -3.88 -7.59
C THR A 254 -15.83 -3.98 -6.53
N VAL A 255 -16.09 -4.79 -5.49
CA VAL A 255 -15.10 -5.14 -4.46
C VAL A 255 -14.22 -6.32 -4.92
N GLU A 256 -12.92 -6.06 -5.09
CA GLU A 256 -11.86 -7.08 -4.96
C GLU A 256 -10.82 -6.60 -3.93
N THR A 257 -11.07 -6.86 -2.66
CA THR A 257 -10.06 -6.73 -1.59
C THR A 257 -9.42 -8.08 -1.33
N VAL A 258 -8.12 -8.20 -1.58
CA VAL A 258 -7.33 -9.39 -1.22
C VAL A 258 -7.25 -9.49 0.31
N GLU A 259 -7.67 -10.63 0.84
CA GLU A 259 -7.63 -10.96 2.27
C GLU A 259 -6.15 -11.03 2.71
N THR A 260 -5.68 -10.19 3.63
CA THR A 260 -5.95 -10.18 5.08
C THR A 260 -5.71 -11.55 5.73
N VAL A 261 -4.91 -11.56 6.80
CA VAL A 261 -4.66 -12.77 7.59
C VAL A 261 -5.88 -13.01 8.46
N GLU A 262 -6.73 -13.96 8.09
CA GLU A 262 -7.94 -14.31 8.84
C GLU A 262 -7.64 -14.57 10.32
N THR A 263 -8.37 -13.91 11.20
CA THR A 263 -8.38 -14.22 12.63
C THR A 263 -9.08 -15.56 12.89
N GLN A 264 -8.77 -16.22 14.01
CA GLN A 264 -9.38 -17.51 14.36
C GLN A 264 -10.92 -17.47 14.41
N ASP A 265 -11.51 -16.32 14.75
CA ASP A 265 -12.96 -16.14 14.79
C ASP A 265 -13.54 -15.96 13.37
N GLU A 266 -12.87 -15.21 12.47
CA GLU A 266 -13.25 -15.13 11.05
C GLU A 266 -13.15 -16.49 10.34
N VAL A 267 -12.08 -17.26 10.57
CA VAL A 267 -11.95 -18.67 10.09
C VAL A 267 -13.14 -19.51 10.59
N THR A 268 -13.56 -19.29 11.84
CA THR A 268 -14.68 -20.02 12.47
C THR A 268 -16.03 -19.63 11.87
N GLU A 269 -16.28 -18.34 11.61
CA GLU A 269 -17.50 -17.88 10.93
C GLU A 269 -17.56 -18.31 9.46
N ARG A 270 -16.42 -18.36 8.76
CA ARG A 270 -16.29 -18.91 7.40
C ARG A 270 -16.65 -20.40 7.39
N LYS A 271 -16.06 -21.21 8.28
CA LYS A 271 -16.42 -22.63 8.48
C LYS A 271 -17.91 -22.80 8.77
N LEU A 272 -18.47 -22.01 9.69
CA LEU A 272 -19.88 -22.09 10.10
C LEU A 272 -20.84 -21.70 8.96
N SER A 273 -20.51 -20.67 8.19
CA SER A 273 -21.30 -20.21 7.04
C SER A 273 -21.28 -21.24 5.91
N HIS A 274 -20.12 -21.85 5.65
CA HIS A 274 -19.98 -22.93 4.68
C HIS A 274 -20.76 -24.19 5.10
N LEU A 275 -20.74 -24.56 6.39
CA LEU A 275 -21.55 -25.63 6.96
C LEU A 275 -23.04 -25.38 6.78
N ARG A 276 -23.53 -24.16 7.10
CA ARG A 276 -24.93 -23.76 6.89
C ARG A 276 -25.34 -23.92 5.43
N LEU A 277 -24.53 -23.40 4.48
CA LEU A 277 -24.81 -23.49 3.05
C LEU A 277 -24.86 -24.94 2.55
N ARG A 278 -23.94 -25.82 2.98
CA ARG A 278 -23.92 -27.24 2.60
C ARG A 278 -25.04 -28.07 3.23
N LEU A 279 -25.55 -27.67 4.40
CA LEU A 279 -26.68 -28.32 5.07
C LEU A 279 -28.04 -27.83 4.56
N MET A 280 -28.13 -26.58 4.08
CA MET A 280 -29.36 -25.95 3.59
C MET A 280 -30.19 -26.83 2.63
N PRO A 281 -29.65 -27.45 1.55
CA PRO A 281 -30.46 -28.27 0.64
C PRO A 281 -31.04 -29.54 1.28
N TYR A 282 -30.52 -29.99 2.42
CA TYR A 282 -31.00 -31.16 3.16
C TYR A 282 -31.90 -30.81 4.34
N LEU A 283 -31.80 -29.58 4.87
CA LEU A 283 -32.60 -29.08 5.99
C LEU A 283 -33.77 -28.20 5.54
N ASN A 284 -33.70 -27.57 4.35
CA ASN A 284 -34.80 -26.86 3.71
C ASN A 284 -35.80 -27.82 3.06
N VAL A 285 -36.32 -28.72 3.90
CA VAL A 285 -37.39 -29.67 3.64
C VAL A 285 -38.42 -29.54 4.76
N PHE A 286 -39.63 -30.07 4.55
CA PHE A 286 -40.65 -30.17 5.60
C PHE A 286 -40.06 -30.81 6.87
N ALA A 287 -40.38 -30.26 8.04
CA ALA A 287 -39.71 -30.58 9.31
C ALA A 287 -39.69 -32.09 9.65
N GLU A 288 -40.69 -32.84 9.19
CA GLU A 288 -40.78 -34.29 9.36
C GLU A 288 -39.65 -35.08 8.67
N ARG A 289 -39.10 -34.55 7.56
CA ARG A 289 -38.04 -35.17 6.75
C ARG A 289 -36.63 -34.80 7.21
N ARG A 290 -36.48 -33.85 8.14
CA ARG A 290 -35.18 -33.48 8.71
C ARG A 290 -34.66 -34.61 9.61
N PRO A 291 -33.34 -34.85 9.69
CA PRO A 291 -32.78 -35.85 10.61
C PRO A 291 -33.20 -35.54 12.05
N LYS A 292 -33.94 -36.45 12.69
CA LYS A 292 -34.45 -36.24 14.06
C LYS A 292 -33.44 -36.63 15.13
N PHE A 293 -32.51 -37.53 14.83
CA PHE A 293 -31.54 -38.07 15.79
C PHE A 293 -30.09 -37.74 15.41
N ILE A 294 -29.22 -37.63 16.41
CA ILE A 294 -27.79 -37.31 16.22
C ILE A 294 -27.11 -38.21 15.18
N ALA A 295 -27.26 -39.54 15.27
CA ALA A 295 -26.68 -40.48 14.30
C ALA A 295 -27.21 -40.31 12.86
N SER A 296 -28.47 -39.88 12.69
CA SER A 296 -29.02 -39.57 11.37
C SER A 296 -28.52 -38.23 10.81
N PHE A 297 -28.04 -37.34 11.68
CA PHE A 297 -27.43 -36.06 11.30
C PHE A 297 -25.91 -36.17 11.11
N GLU A 298 -25.21 -37.02 11.87
CA GLU A 298 -23.83 -37.43 11.61
C GLU A 298 -23.71 -38.09 10.23
N ALA A 299 -24.64 -38.99 9.89
CA ALA A 299 -24.74 -39.58 8.55
C ALA A 299 -25.19 -38.60 7.44
N LEU A 300 -25.65 -37.39 7.80
CA LEU A 300 -25.84 -36.27 6.88
C LEU A 300 -24.56 -35.44 6.76
N LEU A 301 -23.89 -35.13 7.87
CA LEU A 301 -22.60 -34.43 7.89
C LEU A 301 -21.53 -35.20 7.09
N GLU A 302 -21.49 -36.54 7.15
CA GLU A 302 -20.63 -37.36 6.28
C GLU A 302 -20.85 -37.16 4.76
N ARG A 303 -21.96 -36.54 4.35
CA ARG A 303 -22.25 -36.15 2.96
C ARG A 303 -21.94 -34.68 2.66
N CYS A 304 -21.74 -33.87 3.70
CA CYS A 304 -21.50 -32.43 3.63
C CYS A 304 -20.02 -32.07 3.88
N VAL A 305 -19.28 -32.84 4.68
CA VAL A 305 -17.88 -32.62 5.07
C VAL A 305 -17.08 -33.94 5.10
N PRO A 306 -15.73 -33.89 5.01
CA PRO A 306 -14.88 -35.06 5.20
C PRO A 306 -15.13 -35.76 6.54
N LYS A 307 -15.01 -37.10 6.57
CA LYS A 307 -15.29 -37.91 7.78
C LYS A 307 -14.50 -37.49 9.02
N GLU A 308 -13.27 -37.01 8.82
CA GLU A 308 -12.40 -36.47 9.87
C GLU A 308 -12.95 -35.17 10.49
N GLU A 309 -13.61 -34.33 9.69
CA GLU A 309 -14.18 -33.03 10.08
C GLU A 309 -15.62 -33.13 10.63
N VAL A 310 -16.31 -34.26 10.48
CA VAL A 310 -17.72 -34.44 10.92
C VAL A 310 -17.91 -34.09 12.39
N ARG A 311 -16.96 -34.52 13.25
CA ARG A 311 -17.06 -34.28 14.70
C ARG A 311 -16.79 -32.83 15.07
N GLU A 312 -15.74 -32.22 14.50
CA GLU A 312 -15.47 -30.79 14.68
C GLU A 312 -16.67 -29.96 14.21
N SER A 313 -17.24 -30.29 13.06
CA SER A 313 -18.42 -29.62 12.49
C SER A 313 -19.64 -29.73 13.39
N LEU A 314 -19.89 -30.90 13.98
CA LEU A 314 -20.99 -31.13 14.91
C LEU A 314 -20.80 -30.33 16.21
N ASP A 315 -19.61 -30.41 16.81
CA ASP A 315 -19.26 -29.67 18.04
C ASP A 315 -19.35 -28.15 17.81
N LEU A 316 -18.96 -27.66 16.63
CA LEU A 316 -19.04 -26.24 16.25
C LEU A 316 -20.49 -25.78 16.04
N LEU A 317 -21.34 -26.58 15.38
CA LEU A 317 -22.78 -26.31 15.24
C LEU A 317 -23.51 -26.25 16.59
N ILE A 318 -23.09 -27.07 17.56
CA ILE A 318 -23.64 -27.08 18.93
C ILE A 318 -23.11 -25.87 19.73
N LYS A 319 -21.79 -25.60 19.68
CA LYS A 319 -21.15 -24.46 20.35
C LYS A 319 -21.79 -23.12 19.94
N HIS A 320 -22.10 -22.95 18.65
CA HIS A 320 -22.73 -21.75 18.11
C HIS A 320 -24.28 -21.84 18.10
N GLN A 321 -24.87 -22.77 18.87
CA GLN A 321 -26.31 -22.92 19.13
C GLN A 321 -27.20 -23.09 17.89
N LEU A 322 -26.62 -23.47 16.75
CA LEU A 322 -27.37 -23.78 15.53
C LEU A 322 -28.12 -25.12 15.63
N ILE A 323 -27.60 -26.04 16.45
CA ILE A 323 -28.26 -27.26 16.88
C ILE A 323 -28.24 -27.36 18.40
N GLN A 324 -29.36 -27.78 18.98
CA GLN A 324 -29.46 -28.16 20.38
C GLN A 324 -29.81 -29.65 20.49
N LEU A 325 -29.13 -30.38 21.37
CA LEU A 325 -29.34 -31.81 21.58
C LEU A 325 -30.26 -32.07 22.78
N ASN A 326 -31.45 -32.58 22.53
CA ASN A 326 -32.34 -33.08 23.57
C ASN A 326 -32.17 -34.61 23.70
N LYS A 327 -31.29 -35.04 24.62
CA LYS A 327 -30.84 -36.43 24.84
C LYS A 327 -30.10 -37.04 23.63
N ARG A 328 -30.84 -37.37 22.58
CA ARG A 328 -30.35 -37.89 21.28
C ARG A 328 -31.08 -37.27 20.07
N GLU A 329 -32.09 -36.45 20.32
CA GLU A 329 -32.85 -35.74 19.30
C GLU A 329 -32.25 -34.37 19.02
N ILE A 330 -32.37 -33.90 17.78
CA ILE A 330 -31.86 -32.61 17.32
C ILE A 330 -33.00 -31.61 17.19
N ILE A 331 -32.82 -30.47 17.86
CA ILE A 331 -33.62 -29.26 17.68
C ILE A 331 -32.79 -28.29 16.85
N TYR A 332 -33.31 -27.91 15.68
CA TYR A 332 -32.69 -26.97 14.75
C TYR A 332 -33.05 -25.53 15.12
N SER A 333 -32.09 -24.61 15.16
CA SER A 333 -32.41 -23.18 15.29
C SER A 333 -32.99 -22.62 13.97
N PRO A 334 -33.82 -21.57 14.01
CA PRO A 334 -34.29 -20.89 12.79
C PRO A 334 -33.14 -20.42 11.89
N GLN A 335 -32.08 -19.89 12.52
CA GLN A 335 -30.84 -19.44 11.88
C GLN A 335 -30.17 -20.53 11.02
N LEU A 336 -30.15 -21.80 11.46
CA LEU A 336 -29.60 -22.90 10.67
C LEU A 336 -30.51 -23.29 9.50
N LEU A 337 -31.81 -23.07 9.63
CA LEU A 337 -32.80 -23.40 8.61
C LEU A 337 -32.94 -22.33 7.52
N GLY A 338 -32.44 -21.11 7.77
CA GLY A 338 -32.55 -19.97 6.87
C GLY A 338 -33.89 -19.21 6.99
N ASN A 339 -34.56 -19.35 8.13
CA ASN A 339 -35.82 -18.68 8.50
C ASN A 339 -35.61 -17.69 9.66
#